data_AF-A0A7J2RCP6-F1
#
_entry.id   AF-A0A7J2RCP6-F1
#
_cell.length_a   1.000
_cell.length_b   1.000
_cell.length_c   1.000
_cell.angle_alpha   90.00
_cell.angle_beta   90.00
_cell.angle_gamma   90.00
#
_symmetry.space_group_name_H-M   'P 1'
#
loop_
_entity.id
_entity.type
_entity.pdbx_description
1 polymer ?
#
loop_
_entity_poly.entity_id
_entity_poly.type
_entity_poly.pdbx_seq_one_letter_code
_entity_poly.pdbx_strand_id
1 'polypeptide(L)'
;MADETTEYLNKLEAINKAQENKINELSGYTSNAVMNQTQDTNLIVWQLELDNILERIEHLLKGDIIKSDAEGNAEYVTPTDNSLVILNDYGVQLIMNVVSFYLNRNTILSNYSEERINNILYDLGNELADVVYINYETMGMTTMEKKSRHELLILNILHTIESCYNRSLGGGERDSLRSARVVTQSLTPSGSMGNPMAMRKKHMGGILNPRNWKL
;
A
#
# COMPACT_ATOMS: atom_id res chain seq x y z
N MET A 1 22.12 67.72 -6.89
CA MET A 1 21.77 66.68 -7.88
C MET A 1 22.62 65.41 -7.77
N ALA A 2 23.94 65.46 -7.49
CA ALA A 2 24.73 64.23 -7.30
C ALA A 2 24.53 63.53 -5.94
N ASP A 3 24.09 64.27 -4.91
CA ASP A 3 23.82 63.70 -3.57
C ASP A 3 22.54 62.85 -3.53
N GLU A 4 21.47 63.32 -4.17
CA GLU A 4 20.17 62.63 -4.17
C GLU A 4 20.23 61.27 -4.90
N THR A 5 21.06 61.18 -5.96
CA THR A 5 21.26 59.92 -6.68
C THR A 5 22.03 58.90 -5.84
N THR A 6 22.98 59.36 -5.03
CA THR A 6 23.79 58.49 -4.16
C THR A 6 22.96 57.97 -2.98
N GLU A 7 22.10 58.83 -2.39
CA GLU A 7 21.17 58.41 -1.33
C GLU A 7 20.15 57.39 -1.84
N TYR A 8 19.65 57.57 -3.07
CA TYR A 8 18.71 56.64 -3.69
C TYR A 8 19.34 55.26 -3.97
N LEU A 9 20.58 55.22 -4.45
CA LEU A 9 21.30 53.97 -4.67
C LEU A 9 21.54 53.19 -3.37
N ASN A 10 21.92 53.88 -2.30
CA ASN A 10 22.11 53.24 -0.99
C ASN A 10 20.81 52.65 -0.43
N LYS A 11 19.66 53.30 -0.67
CA LYS A 11 18.34 52.76 -0.29
C LYS A 11 18.00 51.50 -1.08
N LEU A 12 18.28 51.47 -2.38
CA LEU A 12 18.05 50.30 -3.22
C LEU A 12 18.93 49.11 -2.81
N GLU A 13 20.20 49.34 -2.50
CA GLU A 13 21.09 48.29 -2.01
C GLU A 13 20.63 47.71 -0.67
N ALA A 14 20.17 48.57 0.26
CA ALA A 14 19.62 48.12 1.54
C ALA A 14 18.36 47.26 1.37
N ILE A 15 17.48 47.62 0.44
CA ILE A 15 16.26 46.85 0.12
C ILE A 15 16.62 45.49 -0.49
N ASN A 16 17.55 45.44 -1.45
CA ASN A 16 17.98 44.19 -2.07
C ASN A 16 18.59 43.24 -1.05
N LYS A 17 19.46 43.75 -0.16
CA LYS A 17 20.09 42.96 0.90
C LYS A 17 19.06 42.42 1.91
N ALA A 18 18.04 43.20 2.24
CA ALA A 18 16.95 42.75 3.11
C ALA A 18 16.10 41.65 2.43
N GLN A 19 15.87 41.74 1.12
CA GLN A 19 15.17 40.70 0.36
C GLN A 19 16.00 39.41 0.27
N GLU A 20 17.30 39.50 0.02
CA GLU A 20 18.21 38.34 0.00
C GLU A 20 18.21 37.62 1.35
N ASN A 21 18.29 38.35 2.47
CA ASN A 21 18.23 37.75 3.80
C ASN A 21 16.91 37.03 4.06
N LYS A 22 15.78 37.63 3.64
CA LYS A 22 14.45 37.00 3.77
C LYS A 22 14.31 35.75 2.90
N ILE A 23 14.90 35.76 1.70
CA ILE A 23 14.96 34.58 0.83
C ILE A 23 15.83 33.49 1.48
N ASN A 24 16.98 33.86 2.06
CA ASN A 24 17.85 32.91 2.73
C ASN A 24 17.18 32.28 3.96
N GLU A 25 16.45 33.06 4.77
CA GLU A 25 15.65 32.56 5.89
C GLU A 25 14.53 31.62 5.40
N LEU A 26 13.74 32.02 4.40
CA LEU A 26 12.71 31.14 3.83
C LEU A 26 13.31 29.88 3.22
N SER A 27 14.46 29.98 2.56
CA SER A 27 15.15 28.83 1.96
C SER A 27 15.60 27.84 3.03
N GLY A 28 16.10 28.32 4.19
CA GLY A 28 16.47 27.50 5.33
C GLY A 28 15.29 26.74 5.95
N TYR A 29 14.11 27.37 6.05
CA TYR A 29 12.88 26.69 6.48
C TYR A 29 12.37 25.67 5.44
N THR A 30 12.48 26.00 4.15
CA THR A 30 12.03 25.13 3.06
C THR A 30 12.92 23.88 2.92
N SER A 31 14.25 24.03 3.09
CA SER A 31 15.19 22.91 3.04
C SER A 31 15.00 21.89 4.16
N ASN A 32 14.56 22.31 5.34
CA ASN A 32 14.31 21.41 6.47
C ASN A 32 12.96 20.68 6.36
N ALA A 33 11.94 21.28 5.72
CA ALA A 33 10.65 20.64 5.48
C ALA A 33 10.72 19.54 4.39
N VAL A 34 11.59 19.72 3.38
CA VAL A 34 11.77 18.75 2.28
C VAL A 34 12.56 17.50 2.72
N MET A 35 13.39 17.61 3.76
CA MET A 35 14.26 16.50 4.20
C MET A 35 13.54 15.43 5.04
N ASN A 36 12.24 15.61 5.34
CA ASN A 36 11.38 14.62 6.02
C ASN A 36 10.63 13.66 5.07
N GLN A 37 11.03 13.58 3.79
CA GLN A 37 10.49 12.66 2.76
C GLN A 37 10.71 11.15 3.01
N THR A 38 11.07 10.73 4.22
CA THR A 38 11.04 9.31 4.63
C THR A 38 9.63 8.72 4.74
N GLN A 39 8.56 9.52 4.61
CA GLN A 39 7.18 9.05 4.72
C GLN A 39 6.66 8.31 3.46
N ASP A 40 7.14 8.63 2.27
CA ASP A 40 6.56 8.09 1.02
C ASP A 40 6.89 6.61 0.77
N THR A 41 7.98 6.11 1.36
CA THR A 41 8.33 4.68 1.26
C THR A 41 7.29 3.81 1.95
N ASN A 42 6.64 4.33 3.01
CA ASN A 42 5.61 3.61 3.72
C ASN A 42 4.32 3.52 2.90
N LEU A 43 3.90 4.58 2.21
CA LEU A 43 2.62 4.61 1.47
C LEU A 43 2.55 3.53 0.38
N ILE A 44 3.65 3.30 -0.34
CA ILE A 44 3.73 2.24 -1.36
C ILE A 44 3.64 0.85 -0.71
N VAL A 45 4.24 0.67 0.46
CA VAL A 45 4.17 -0.60 1.21
C VAL A 45 2.74 -0.86 1.66
N TRP A 46 2.08 0.14 2.26
CA TRP A 46 0.66 0.07 2.66
C TRP A 46 -0.27 -0.26 1.48
N GLN A 47 -0.02 0.31 0.30
CA GLN A 47 -0.83 0.01 -0.89
C GLN A 47 -0.67 -1.45 -1.34
N LEU A 48 0.50 -2.05 -1.14
CA LEU A 48 0.80 -3.44 -1.50
C LEU A 48 0.47 -4.46 -0.40
N GLU A 49 -0.02 -4.01 0.75
CA GLU A 49 -0.42 -4.88 1.85
C GLU A 49 -1.80 -5.49 1.55
N LEU A 50 -1.87 -6.81 1.69
CA LEU A 50 -3.10 -7.59 1.54
C LEU A 50 -3.63 -8.06 2.90
N ASP A 51 -2.93 -7.73 3.98
CA ASP A 51 -3.23 -8.20 5.33
C ASP A 51 -4.62 -7.74 5.77
N ASN A 52 -4.97 -6.47 5.52
CA ASN A 52 -6.31 -5.94 5.77
C ASN A 52 -7.42 -6.70 5.02
N ILE A 53 -7.10 -7.24 3.82
CA ILE A 53 -8.06 -7.99 3.01
C ILE A 53 -8.21 -9.40 3.57
N LEU A 54 -7.11 -10.04 3.93
CA LEU A 54 -7.11 -11.35 4.58
C LEU A 54 -7.83 -11.31 5.94
N GLU A 55 -7.57 -10.29 6.75
CA GLU A 55 -8.24 -10.04 8.02
C GLU A 55 -9.76 -9.85 7.83
N ARG A 56 -10.16 -9.08 6.81
CA ARG A 56 -11.58 -8.94 6.47
C ARG A 56 -12.24 -10.27 6.07
N ILE A 57 -11.54 -11.12 5.31
CA ILE A 57 -12.03 -12.45 4.96
C ILE A 57 -12.14 -13.32 6.22
N GLU A 58 -11.14 -13.28 7.10
CA GLU A 58 -11.16 -14.01 8.37
C GLU A 58 -12.38 -13.63 9.22
N HIS A 59 -12.60 -12.33 9.43
CA HIS A 59 -13.76 -11.83 10.18
C HIS A 59 -15.09 -12.17 9.50
N LEU A 60 -15.16 -12.14 8.17
CA LEU A 60 -16.33 -12.59 7.41
C LEU A 60 -16.62 -14.08 7.66
N LEU A 61 -15.59 -14.93 7.67
CA LEU A 61 -15.71 -16.37 7.91
C LEU A 61 -16.12 -16.70 9.36
N LYS A 62 -15.64 -15.92 10.34
CA LYS A 62 -16.07 -16.02 11.73
C LYS A 62 -17.50 -15.52 11.95
N GLY A 63 -17.95 -14.59 11.11
CA GLY A 63 -19.24 -13.89 11.27
C GLY A 63 -19.16 -12.74 12.27
N ASP A 64 -17.98 -12.11 12.38
CA ASP A 64 -17.76 -10.99 13.30
C ASP A 64 -18.56 -9.75 12.86
N ILE A 65 -19.01 -8.98 13.86
CA ILE A 65 -19.82 -7.78 13.63
C ILE A 65 -18.98 -6.56 13.99
N ILE A 66 -18.99 -5.56 13.12
CA ILE A 66 -18.34 -4.28 13.40
C ILE A 66 -19.19 -3.52 14.42
N LYS A 67 -18.60 -3.20 15.58
CA LYS A 67 -19.20 -2.34 16.60
C LYS A 67 -18.33 -1.12 16.81
N SER A 68 -18.97 0.01 17.11
CA SER A 68 -18.27 1.22 17.53
C SER A 68 -17.97 1.15 19.02
N ASP A 69 -16.71 1.35 19.40
CA ASP A 69 -16.31 1.48 20.80
C ASP A 69 -16.77 2.83 21.39
N ALA A 70 -16.47 3.08 22.66
CA ALA A 70 -16.81 4.33 23.34
C ALA A 70 -16.04 5.56 22.80
N GLU A 71 -14.97 5.35 22.04
CA GLU A 71 -14.09 6.37 21.47
C GLU A 71 -14.42 6.66 19.98
N GLY A 72 -15.33 5.87 19.39
CA GLY A 72 -15.76 5.98 18.00
C GLY A 72 -14.96 5.12 17.01
N ASN A 73 -14.04 4.27 17.47
CA ASN A 73 -13.31 3.35 16.61
C ASN A 73 -14.17 2.13 16.28
N ALA A 74 -13.97 1.58 15.08
CA ALA A 74 -14.63 0.36 14.63
C ALA A 74 -13.79 -0.87 15.08
N GLU A 75 -14.39 -1.74 15.88
CA GLU A 75 -13.78 -2.99 16.34
C GLU A 75 -14.61 -4.19 15.85
N TYR A 76 -13.95 -5.25 15.39
CA TYR A 76 -14.59 -6.51 15.08
C TYR A 76 -14.84 -7.30 16.36
N VAL A 77 -16.11 -7.54 16.66
CA VAL A 77 -16.52 -8.26 17.88
C VAL A 77 -17.16 -9.59 17.49
N THR A 78 -16.62 -10.67 18.05
CA THR A 78 -17.18 -12.00 17.87
C THR A 78 -18.54 -12.13 18.55
N PRO A 79 -19.56 -12.67 17.85
CA PRO A 79 -20.88 -12.87 18.46
C PRO A 79 -20.78 -13.82 19.65
N THR A 80 -21.46 -13.47 20.75
CA THR A 80 -21.58 -14.36 21.93
C THR A 80 -22.46 -15.58 21.67
N ASP A 81 -23.32 -15.52 20.66
CA ASP A 81 -24.19 -16.62 20.27
C ASP A 81 -23.51 -17.52 19.22
N ASN A 82 -23.26 -18.78 19.59
CA ASN A 82 -22.67 -19.80 18.71
C ASN A 82 -23.54 -20.12 17.48
N SER A 83 -24.82 -19.73 17.48
CA SER A 83 -25.69 -19.87 16.31
C SER A 83 -25.31 -18.92 15.18
N LEU A 84 -24.78 -17.73 15.54
CA LEU A 84 -24.36 -16.68 14.60
C LEU A 84 -22.96 -16.91 14.04
N VAL A 85 -22.11 -17.64 14.78
CA VAL A 85 -20.77 -18.03 14.32
C VAL A 85 -20.91 -18.98 13.14
N ILE A 86 -20.39 -18.59 11.99
CA ILE A 86 -20.62 -19.31 10.73
C ILE A 86 -19.76 -20.57 10.65
N LEU A 87 -18.45 -20.41 10.80
CA LEU A 87 -17.47 -21.49 10.83
C LEU A 87 -16.73 -21.51 12.16
N ASN A 88 -16.29 -22.69 12.59
CA ASN A 88 -15.33 -22.81 13.69
C ASN A 88 -13.90 -22.45 13.25
N ASP A 89 -12.98 -22.36 14.20
CA ASP A 89 -11.57 -22.01 13.94
C ASP A 89 -10.90 -22.92 12.90
N TYR A 90 -11.24 -24.21 12.91
CA TYR A 90 -10.75 -25.17 11.92
C TYR A 90 -11.19 -24.80 10.50
N GLY A 91 -12.47 -24.51 10.29
CA GLY A 91 -13.01 -24.12 8.99
C GLY A 91 -12.45 -22.79 8.50
N VAL A 92 -12.34 -21.80 9.41
CA VAL A 92 -11.71 -20.50 9.11
C VAL A 92 -10.28 -20.72 8.65
N GLN A 93 -9.48 -21.48 9.40
CA GLN A 93 -8.08 -21.72 9.05
C GLN A 93 -7.93 -22.48 7.73
N LEU A 94 -8.78 -23.48 7.47
CA LEU A 94 -8.72 -24.24 6.23
C LEU A 94 -8.98 -23.34 5.00
N ILE A 95 -10.02 -22.51 5.05
CA ILE A 95 -10.33 -21.58 3.96
C ILE A 95 -9.25 -20.50 3.83
N MET A 96 -8.78 -19.95 4.95
CA MET A 96 -7.71 -18.95 4.94
C MET A 96 -6.41 -19.48 4.31
N ASN A 97 -6.06 -20.73 4.58
CA ASN A 97 -4.91 -21.37 3.94
C ASN A 97 -5.09 -21.41 2.41
N VAL A 98 -6.26 -21.80 1.91
CA VAL A 98 -6.57 -21.79 0.47
C VAL A 98 -6.45 -20.37 -0.09
N VAL A 99 -7.14 -19.40 0.52
CA VAL A 99 -7.15 -18.01 0.06
C VAL A 99 -5.75 -17.39 0.02
N SER A 100 -4.89 -17.72 1.00
CA SER A 100 -3.52 -17.20 1.07
C SER A 100 -2.63 -17.61 -0.12
N PHE A 101 -2.94 -18.72 -0.80
CA PHE A 101 -2.22 -19.11 -2.01
C PHE A 101 -2.55 -18.21 -3.20
N TYR A 102 -3.79 -17.73 -3.29
CA TYR A 102 -4.27 -16.88 -4.39
C TYR A 102 -4.00 -15.40 -4.16
N LEU A 103 -4.04 -14.96 -2.89
CA LEU A 103 -3.76 -13.59 -2.48
C LEU A 103 -2.32 -13.46 -1.99
N ASN A 104 -1.45 -12.96 -2.87
CA ASN A 104 -0.09 -12.60 -2.52
C ASN A 104 0.34 -11.33 -3.25
N ARG A 105 1.43 -10.70 -2.78
CA ARG A 105 1.95 -9.46 -3.40
C ARG A 105 2.34 -9.65 -4.87
N ASN A 106 2.74 -10.86 -5.28
CA ASN A 106 3.07 -11.13 -6.67
C ASN A 106 1.81 -11.13 -7.55
N THR A 107 0.67 -11.55 -7.02
CA THR A 107 -0.63 -11.51 -7.71
C THR A 107 -0.97 -10.08 -8.14
N ILE A 108 -0.90 -9.11 -7.22
CA ILE A 108 -1.23 -7.71 -7.52
C ILE A 108 -0.23 -7.02 -8.46
N LEU A 109 1.04 -7.46 -8.46
CA LEU A 109 2.09 -6.92 -9.32
C LEU A 109 2.19 -7.60 -10.70
N SER A 110 1.37 -8.62 -10.94
CA SER A 110 1.33 -9.35 -12.20
C SER A 110 0.64 -8.55 -13.30
N ASN A 111 0.66 -9.08 -14.53
CA ASN A 111 -0.07 -8.54 -15.67
C ASN A 111 -1.02 -9.61 -16.19
N TYR A 112 -2.17 -9.73 -15.53
CA TYR A 112 -3.19 -10.71 -15.94
C TYR A 112 -4.12 -10.11 -17.00
N SER A 113 -4.57 -10.98 -17.90
CA SER A 113 -5.72 -10.70 -18.76
C SER A 113 -7.02 -10.99 -18.02
N GLU A 114 -8.10 -10.31 -18.40
CA GLU A 114 -9.43 -10.54 -17.84
C GLU A 114 -9.87 -12.00 -17.96
N GLU A 115 -9.64 -12.63 -19.12
CA GLU A 115 -9.90 -14.06 -19.33
C GLU A 115 -9.14 -14.94 -18.32
N ARG A 116 -7.87 -14.61 -18.03
CA ARG A 116 -7.09 -15.38 -17.05
C ARG A 116 -7.63 -15.20 -15.65
N ILE A 117 -8.07 -14.00 -15.27
CA ILE A 117 -8.70 -13.74 -13.97
C ILE A 117 -9.97 -14.58 -13.84
N ASN A 118 -10.85 -14.55 -14.84
CA ASN A 118 -12.10 -15.32 -14.83
C ASN A 118 -11.86 -16.84 -14.72
N ASN A 119 -10.85 -17.37 -15.43
CA ASN A 119 -10.49 -18.78 -15.33
C ASN A 119 -10.00 -19.14 -13.91
N ILE A 120 -9.15 -18.29 -13.31
CA ILE A 120 -8.69 -18.50 -11.92
C ILE A 120 -9.87 -18.48 -10.93
N LEU A 121 -10.79 -17.52 -11.09
CA LEU A 121 -11.97 -17.40 -10.22
C LEU A 121 -12.92 -18.59 -10.38
N TYR A 122 -13.10 -19.09 -11.59
CA TYR A 122 -13.90 -20.29 -11.84
C TYR A 122 -13.30 -21.52 -11.16
N ASP A 123 -12.00 -21.77 -11.35
CA ASP A 123 -11.30 -22.89 -10.74
C ASP A 123 -11.35 -22.80 -9.21
N LEU A 124 -11.04 -21.63 -8.66
CA LEU A 124 -11.07 -21.37 -7.22
C LEU A 124 -12.48 -21.52 -6.63
N GLY A 125 -13.51 -21.03 -7.33
CA GLY A 125 -14.89 -21.13 -6.87
C GLY A 125 -15.34 -22.58 -6.72
N ASN A 126 -14.99 -23.43 -7.69
CA ASN A 126 -15.27 -24.87 -7.63
C ASN A 126 -14.48 -25.53 -6.49
N GLU A 127 -13.18 -25.23 -6.35
CA GLU A 127 -12.35 -25.80 -5.29
C GLU A 127 -12.84 -25.41 -3.89
N LEU A 128 -13.22 -24.15 -3.67
CA LEU A 128 -13.79 -23.70 -2.41
C LEU A 128 -15.13 -24.39 -2.12
N ALA A 129 -15.98 -24.54 -3.12
CA ALA A 129 -17.25 -25.24 -2.98
C ALA A 129 -17.05 -26.69 -2.57
N ASP A 130 -16.11 -27.40 -3.22
CA ASP A 130 -15.77 -28.78 -2.89
C ASP A 130 -15.18 -28.91 -1.48
N VAL A 131 -14.25 -28.01 -1.10
CA VAL A 131 -13.64 -28.00 0.23
C VAL A 131 -14.71 -27.82 1.31
N VAL A 132 -15.62 -26.87 1.14
CA VAL A 132 -16.72 -26.64 2.08
C VAL A 132 -17.67 -27.83 2.09
N TYR A 133 -18.04 -28.37 0.92
CA TYR A 133 -18.96 -29.50 0.81
C TYR A 133 -18.42 -30.78 1.44
N ILE A 134 -17.12 -31.05 1.33
CA ILE A 134 -16.50 -32.25 1.93
C ILE A 134 -16.35 -32.09 3.45
N ASN A 135 -16.04 -30.88 3.92
CA ASN A 135 -15.65 -30.64 5.32
C ASN A 135 -16.75 -29.98 6.17
N TYR A 136 -17.97 -29.77 5.65
CA TYR A 136 -18.99 -28.95 6.32
C TYR A 136 -19.31 -29.39 7.76
N GLU A 137 -19.28 -30.70 8.05
CA GLU A 137 -19.51 -31.21 9.41
C GLU A 137 -18.37 -30.81 10.35
N THR A 138 -17.12 -31.00 9.92
CA THR A 138 -15.93 -30.63 10.69
C THR A 138 -15.77 -29.13 10.88
N MET A 139 -16.32 -28.33 9.96
CA MET A 139 -16.35 -26.87 10.02
C MET A 139 -17.45 -26.33 10.97
N GLY A 140 -18.31 -27.19 11.52
CA GLY A 140 -19.40 -26.79 12.42
C GLY A 140 -20.66 -26.29 11.71
N MET A 141 -20.83 -26.55 10.41
CA MET A 141 -22.03 -26.22 9.64
C MET A 141 -23.13 -27.30 9.77
N THR A 142 -23.48 -27.66 11.00
CA THR A 142 -24.46 -28.74 11.25
C THR A 142 -25.91 -28.28 11.05
N THR A 143 -26.20 -26.98 11.26
CA THR A 143 -27.55 -26.42 11.14
C THR A 143 -27.92 -26.10 9.69
N MET A 144 -29.20 -26.27 9.34
CA MET A 144 -29.70 -25.98 7.99
C MET A 144 -29.46 -24.52 7.58
N GLU A 145 -29.57 -23.59 8.52
CA GLU A 145 -29.33 -22.16 8.28
C GLU A 145 -27.87 -21.85 7.94
N LYS A 146 -26.90 -22.53 8.56
CA LYS A 146 -25.48 -22.37 8.20
C LYS A 146 -25.20 -22.98 6.83
N LYS A 147 -25.80 -24.14 6.55
CA LYS A 147 -25.71 -24.80 5.24
C LYS A 147 -26.29 -23.95 4.12
N SER A 148 -27.39 -23.21 4.31
CA SER A 148 -27.93 -22.38 3.23
C SER A 148 -27.08 -21.14 2.93
N ARG A 149 -26.22 -20.69 3.86
CA ARG A 149 -25.43 -19.46 3.70
C ARG A 149 -24.05 -19.67 3.06
N HIS A 150 -23.58 -20.91 2.91
CA HIS A 150 -22.22 -21.16 2.43
C HIS A 150 -21.95 -20.65 1.01
N GLU A 151 -22.96 -20.71 0.13
CA GLU A 151 -22.86 -20.17 -1.24
C GLU A 151 -22.54 -18.67 -1.23
N LEU A 152 -23.18 -17.91 -0.32
CA LEU A 152 -22.94 -16.48 -0.16
C LEU A 152 -21.54 -16.19 0.40
N LEU A 153 -21.02 -17.05 1.27
CA LEU A 153 -19.64 -16.92 1.76
C LEU A 153 -18.64 -17.09 0.63
N ILE A 154 -18.79 -18.15 -0.17
CA ILE A 154 -17.92 -18.43 -1.31
C ILE A 154 -17.97 -17.26 -2.29
N LEU A 155 -19.17 -16.77 -2.62
CA LEU A 155 -19.33 -15.62 -3.51
C LEU A 155 -18.62 -14.35 -2.98
N ASN A 156 -18.76 -14.05 -1.69
CA ASN A 156 -18.08 -12.89 -1.09
C ASN A 156 -16.55 -13.01 -1.09
N ILE A 157 -16.03 -14.22 -0.88
CA ILE A 157 -14.58 -14.49 -0.99
C ILE A 157 -14.13 -14.27 -2.44
N LEU A 158 -14.86 -14.82 -3.42
CA LEU A 158 -14.57 -14.65 -4.84
C LEU A 158 -14.57 -13.17 -5.25
N HIS A 159 -15.57 -12.39 -4.87
CA HIS A 159 -15.61 -10.95 -5.16
C HIS A 159 -14.44 -10.18 -4.52
N THR A 160 -14.03 -10.56 -3.31
CA THR A 160 -12.90 -9.93 -2.63
C THR A 160 -11.59 -10.24 -3.37
N ILE A 161 -11.43 -11.49 -3.81
CA ILE A 161 -10.27 -11.93 -4.58
C ILE A 161 -10.27 -11.29 -5.97
N GLU A 162 -11.40 -11.29 -6.67
CA GLU A 162 -11.58 -10.60 -7.95
C GLU A 162 -11.16 -9.13 -7.86
N SER A 163 -11.60 -8.43 -6.82
CA SER A 163 -11.21 -7.04 -6.57
C SER A 163 -9.68 -6.88 -6.45
N CYS A 164 -8.99 -7.85 -5.85
CA CYS A 164 -7.52 -7.85 -5.80
C CYS A 164 -6.90 -8.12 -7.17
N TYR A 165 -7.42 -9.08 -7.94
CA TYR A 165 -6.93 -9.39 -9.28
C TYR A 165 -7.18 -8.25 -10.27
N ASN A 166 -8.27 -7.51 -10.16
CA ASN A 166 -8.55 -6.35 -11.00
C ASN A 166 -7.49 -5.25 -10.88
N ARG A 167 -6.76 -5.16 -9.76
CA ARG A 167 -5.61 -4.25 -9.62
C ARG A 167 -4.44 -4.62 -10.55
N SER A 168 -4.28 -5.92 -10.83
CA SER A 168 -3.24 -6.46 -11.70
C SER A 168 -3.63 -6.51 -13.18
N LEU A 169 -4.88 -6.15 -13.52
CA LEU A 169 -5.38 -6.14 -14.90
C LEU A 169 -4.52 -5.21 -15.75
N GLY A 170 -3.93 -5.76 -16.82
CA GLY A 170 -3.05 -4.99 -17.70
C GLY A 170 -1.76 -4.46 -17.05
N GLY A 171 -1.43 -4.91 -15.82
CA GLY A 171 -0.30 -4.37 -15.05
C GLY A 171 -0.58 -3.00 -14.41
N GLY A 172 -1.84 -2.63 -14.23
CA GLY A 172 -2.27 -1.31 -13.72
C GLY A 172 -1.59 -0.91 -12.40
N GLU A 173 -1.54 -1.81 -11.42
CA GLU A 173 -0.87 -1.54 -10.13
C GLU A 173 0.63 -1.25 -10.33
N ARG A 174 1.31 -2.04 -11.17
CA ARG A 174 2.74 -1.89 -11.42
C ARG A 174 3.06 -0.55 -12.10
N ASP A 175 2.21 -0.13 -13.03
CA ASP A 175 2.38 1.15 -13.75
C ASP A 175 1.99 2.35 -12.88
N SER A 176 0.98 2.20 -12.02
CA SER A 176 0.64 3.17 -10.97
C SER A 176 1.83 3.42 -10.03
N LEU A 177 2.47 2.36 -9.53
CA LEU A 177 3.66 2.46 -8.68
C LEU A 177 4.85 3.12 -9.39
N ARG A 178 5.07 2.80 -10.66
CA ARG A 178 6.13 3.45 -11.46
C ARG A 178 5.87 4.94 -11.60
N SER A 179 4.61 5.32 -11.87
CA SER A 179 4.22 6.72 -12.03
C SER A 179 4.37 7.50 -10.72
N ALA A 180 3.92 6.93 -9.60
CA ALA A 180 4.10 7.51 -8.27
C ALA A 180 5.58 7.75 -7.91
N ARG A 181 6.47 6.83 -8.31
CA ARG A 181 7.92 6.98 -8.12
C ARG A 181 8.53 8.12 -8.95
N VAL A 182 7.99 8.40 -10.12
CA VAL A 182 8.51 9.49 -11.00
C VAL A 182 8.07 10.86 -10.48
N VAL A 183 6.84 10.98 -9.98
CA VAL A 183 6.31 12.24 -9.43
C VAL A 183 7.10 12.69 -8.21
N THR A 184 7.52 11.77 -7.34
CA THR A 184 8.35 12.08 -6.17
C THR A 184 9.75 12.56 -6.54
N GLN A 185 10.28 12.19 -7.71
CA GLN A 185 11.61 12.59 -8.18
C GLN A 185 11.63 13.91 -8.97
N SER A 186 10.52 14.33 -9.58
CA SER A 186 10.49 15.58 -10.39
C SER A 186 10.29 16.85 -9.55
N LEU A 187 9.90 16.71 -8.27
CA LEU A 187 9.69 17.83 -7.34
C LEU A 187 10.95 18.38 -6.68
N THR A 188 12.16 18.01 -7.14
CA THR A 188 13.35 18.84 -6.91
C THR A 188 13.55 19.78 -8.11
N PRO A 189 12.95 20.99 -8.12
CA PRO A 189 13.33 22.01 -9.07
C PRO A 189 14.79 22.37 -8.79
N SER A 190 15.67 21.91 -9.66
CA SER A 190 17.07 22.30 -9.76
C SER A 190 17.14 23.77 -10.17
N GLY A 191 16.91 24.65 -9.21
CA GLY A 191 17.17 26.08 -9.28
C GLY A 191 18.33 26.46 -8.37
N SER A 192 19.47 25.80 -8.49
CA SER A 192 20.71 26.24 -7.85
C SER A 192 21.80 26.37 -8.90
N MET A 193 21.83 27.55 -9.51
CA MET A 193 23.01 28.07 -10.18
C MET A 193 24.06 28.38 -9.11
N GLY A 194 25.23 27.73 -9.23
CA GLY A 194 26.49 28.26 -8.73
C GLY A 194 26.89 27.87 -7.30
N ASN A 195 27.65 26.77 -7.17
CA ASN A 195 29.04 26.87 -6.69
C ASN A 195 29.83 25.55 -6.90
N PRO A 196 31.17 25.64 -7.04
CA PRO A 196 31.99 24.58 -7.62
C PRO A 196 32.48 23.54 -6.60
N MET A 197 32.74 22.34 -7.13
CA MET A 197 33.59 21.29 -6.56
C MET A 197 33.25 20.78 -5.15
N ALA A 198 32.11 20.11 -5.03
CA ALA A 198 31.99 19.02 -4.05
C ALA A 198 32.73 17.79 -4.59
N MET A 199 33.83 17.41 -3.91
CA MET A 199 34.53 16.16 -4.16
C MET A 199 33.54 14.99 -4.18
N ARG A 200 33.45 14.33 -5.34
CA ARG A 200 32.85 12.99 -5.46
C ARG A 200 33.53 12.06 -4.45
N LYS A 201 32.85 11.73 -3.36
CA LYS A 201 33.21 10.56 -2.55
C LYS A 201 33.12 9.34 -3.48
N LYS A 202 34.27 8.80 -3.86
CA LYS A 202 34.34 7.53 -4.60
C LYS A 202 33.66 6.47 -3.73
N HIS A 203 32.49 6.01 -4.15
CA HIS A 203 31.88 4.82 -3.59
C HIS A 203 32.86 3.66 -3.79
N MET A 204 33.56 3.29 -2.71
CA MET A 204 34.25 2.01 -2.62
C MET A 204 33.16 0.96 -2.71
N GLY A 205 33.13 0.20 -3.81
CA GLY A 205 32.12 -0.83 -4.06
C GLY A 205 32.04 -1.80 -2.88
N GLY A 206 30.82 -2.15 -2.49
CA GLY A 206 30.57 -3.16 -1.46
C GLY A 206 31.22 -4.51 -1.82
N ILE A 207 31.30 -5.40 -0.83
CA ILE A 207 31.93 -6.73 -0.90
C ILE A 207 31.53 -7.58 -2.13
N LEU A 208 30.37 -7.30 -2.72
CA LEU A 208 29.83 -7.99 -3.90
C LEU A 208 30.21 -7.34 -5.24
N ASN A 209 31.10 -6.34 -5.28
CA ASN A 209 31.54 -5.75 -6.54
C ASN A 209 32.65 -6.63 -7.17
N PRO A 210 32.39 -7.33 -8.28
CA PRO A 210 33.33 -8.28 -8.88
C PRO A 210 34.60 -7.61 -9.42
N ARG A 211 34.62 -6.28 -9.58
CA ARG A 211 35.83 -5.51 -9.93
C ARG A 211 36.91 -5.48 -8.83
N ASN A 212 36.56 -5.83 -7.59
CA ASN A 212 37.51 -5.88 -6.47
C ASN A 212 38.12 -7.27 -6.27
N TRP A 213 37.68 -8.28 -7.04
CA TRP A 213 38.23 -9.63 -6.97
C TRP A 213 39.51 -9.66 -7.80
N LYS A 214 40.66 -9.61 -7.13
CA LYS A 214 41.95 -9.87 -7.77
C LYS A 214 42.09 -11.38 -7.97
N LEU A 215 41.92 -11.82 -9.22
CA LEU A 215 42.41 -13.11 -9.70
C LEU A 215 43.91 -13.03 -9.95
#